data_AF-A0A933HZY8-F1
#
_entry.id   AF-A0A933HZY8-F1
#
_cell.length_a   1.000
_cell.length_b   1.000
_cell.length_c   1.000
_cell.angle_alpha   90.00
_cell.angle_beta   90.00
_cell.angle_gamma   90.00
#
_symmetry.space_group_name_H-M   'P 1'
#
loop_
_entity.id
_entity.type
_entity.pdbx_description
1 polymer ?
#
loop_
_entity_poly.entity_id
_entity_poly.type
_entity_poly.pdbx_seq_one_letter_code
_entity_poly.pdbx_strand_id
1 'polypeptide(L)'
;HKGAPVSEFRRRHSRWIFHRFPGYAPDLNPDEFVWTNLKGAVANSAPKDNADLKRLIHAPLMRLRQSQRLLWSCIYASDLPWG
;
A
#
# COMPACT_ATOMS: atom_id res chain seq x y z
N HIS A 1 -11.67 -8.84 4.25
CA HIS A 1 -11.85 -8.41 2.85
C HIS A 1 -12.80 -9.27 1.98
N LYS A 2 -13.57 -10.24 2.53
CA LYS A 2 -14.48 -11.10 1.74
C LYS A 2 -15.92 -11.19 2.30
N GLY A 3 -16.27 -10.33 3.25
CA GLY A 3 -17.59 -10.35 3.91
C GLY A 3 -18.68 -9.68 3.06
N ALA A 4 -19.94 -9.87 3.46
CA ALA A 4 -21.12 -9.33 2.77
C ALA A 4 -21.03 -7.83 2.38
N PRO A 5 -20.46 -6.92 3.23
CA PRO A 5 -20.31 -5.51 2.84
C PRO A 5 -19.42 -5.30 1.60
N VAL A 6 -18.38 -6.12 1.42
CA VAL A 6 -17.48 -6.04 0.26
C VAL A 6 -18.19 -6.55 -1.00
N SER A 7 -19.02 -7.58 -0.88
CA SER A 7 -19.81 -8.10 -2.01
C SER A 7 -20.87 -7.11 -2.48
N GLU A 8 -21.55 -6.41 -1.57
CA GLU A 8 -22.49 -5.34 -1.92
C GLU A 8 -21.78 -4.18 -2.61
N PHE A 9 -20.61 -3.78 -2.11
CA PHE A 9 -19.78 -2.75 -2.73
C PHE A 9 -19.39 -3.12 -4.17
N ARG A 10 -18.95 -4.36 -4.40
CA ARG A 10 -18.63 -4.85 -5.75
C ARG A 10 -19.82 -4.76 -6.70
N ARG A 11 -21.02 -5.15 -6.23
CA ARG A 11 -22.25 -5.06 -7.01
C ARG A 11 -22.63 -3.62 -7.36
N ARG A 12 -22.43 -2.67 -6.44
CA ARG A 12 -22.75 -1.26 -6.64
C ARG A 12 -21.76 -0.54 -7.58
N HIS A 13 -20.55 -1.08 -7.76
CA HIS A 13 -19.47 -0.47 -8.52
C HIS A 13 -18.94 -1.39 -9.63
N SER A 14 -19.79 -1.72 -10.62
CA SER A 14 -19.47 -2.63 -11.73
C SER A 14 -18.29 -2.21 -12.63
N ARG A 15 -17.88 -0.94 -12.58
CA ARG A 15 -16.70 -0.42 -13.30
C ARG A 15 -15.36 -0.87 -12.69
N TRP A 16 -15.37 -1.42 -11.48
CA TRP A 16 -14.16 -1.84 -10.78
C TRP A 16 -13.86 -3.30 -11.08
N ILE A 17 -12.65 -3.58 -11.55
CA ILE A 17 -12.17 -4.93 -11.77
C ILE A 17 -11.47 -5.39 -10.49
N PHE A 18 -11.90 -6.54 -9.95
CA PHE A 18 -11.33 -7.12 -8.75
C PHE A 18 -10.60 -8.40 -9.09
N HIS A 19 -9.31 -8.47 -8.77
CA HIS A 19 -8.51 -9.67 -8.93
C HIS A 19 -8.43 -10.46 -7.61
N ARG A 20 -8.35 -11.78 -7.71
CA ARG A 20 -8.08 -12.64 -6.54
C ARG A 20 -6.60 -12.50 -6.20
N PHE A 21 -6.30 -11.85 -5.07
CA PHE A 21 -4.96 -11.86 -4.53
C PHE A 21 -4.65 -13.24 -3.90
N PRO A 22 -3.57 -13.93 -4.29
CA PRO A 22 -3.16 -15.18 -3.65
C PRO A 22 -2.79 -14.92 -2.18
N GLY A 23 -3.00 -15.91 -1.31
CA GLY A 23 -2.58 -15.81 0.09
C GLY A 23 -1.06 -15.92 0.21
N TYR A 24 -0.45 -15.19 1.15
CA TYR A 24 0.98 -15.24 1.46
C TYR A 24 1.92 -14.94 0.28
N ALA A 25 1.59 -13.93 -0.54
CA ALA A 25 2.46 -13.46 -1.62
C ALA A 25 2.80 -11.97 -1.44
N PRO A 26 3.63 -11.61 -0.45
CA PRO A 26 4.03 -10.21 -0.22
C PRO A 26 4.71 -9.60 -1.44
N ASP A 27 5.49 -10.37 -2.19
CA ASP A 27 6.18 -9.91 -3.40
C ASP A 27 5.20 -9.50 -4.53
N LEU A 28 3.95 -9.99 -4.47
CA LEU A 28 2.89 -9.61 -5.40
C LEU A 28 2.14 -8.34 -4.95
N ASN A 29 2.34 -7.84 -3.74
CA ASN A 29 1.58 -6.70 -3.25
C ASN A 29 2.41 -5.42 -3.35
N PRO A 30 2.07 -4.46 -4.24
CA PRO A 30 2.85 -3.23 -4.39
C PRO A 30 2.85 -2.36 -3.11
N ASP A 31 1.91 -2.59 -2.19
CA ASP A 31 1.90 -1.92 -0.89
C ASP A 31 3.10 -2.32 0.01
N GLU A 32 3.71 -3.49 -0.18
CA GLU A 32 4.88 -3.92 0.60
C GLU A 32 6.10 -3.04 0.28
N PHE A 33 6.21 -2.56 -0.96
CA PHE A 33 7.23 -1.58 -1.35
C PHE A 33 6.94 -0.20 -0.75
N VAL A 34 5.67 0.20 -0.65
CA VAL A 34 5.26 1.40 0.09
C VAL A 34 5.65 1.28 1.55
N TRP A 35 5.36 0.14 2.18
CA TRP A 35 5.72 -0.14 3.57
C TRP A 35 7.22 -0.15 3.79
N THR A 36 7.99 -0.76 2.90
CA THR A 36 9.45 -0.79 2.96
C THR A 36 10.03 0.63 2.92
N ASN A 37 9.53 1.48 2.00
CA ASN A 37 9.95 2.87 1.91
C ASN A 37 9.61 3.67 3.18
N LEU A 38 8.41 3.49 3.74
CA LEU A 38 8.00 4.16 4.97
C LEU A 38 8.84 3.70 6.17
N LYS A 39 9.04 2.39 6.33
CA LYS A 39 9.86 1.81 7.40
C LYS A 39 11.31 2.31 7.32
N GLY A 40 11.91 2.32 6.13
CA GLY A 40 13.26 2.86 5.92
C GLY A 40 13.36 4.34 6.30
N ALA A 41 12.35 5.15 5.96
CA ALA A 41 12.33 6.57 6.28
C ALA A 41 12.25 6.88 7.79
N VAL A 42 11.79 5.95 8.61
CA VAL A 42 11.68 6.10 10.08
C VAL A 42 12.57 5.12 10.86
N ALA A 43 13.45 4.38 10.18
CA ALA A 43 14.23 3.29 10.79
C ALA A 43 15.11 3.74 11.97
N ASN A 44 15.55 5.00 11.96
CA ASN A 44 16.38 5.60 13.01
C ASN A 44 15.58 6.47 13.99
N SER A 45 14.24 6.39 13.97
CA SER A 45 13.37 7.14 14.87
C SER A 45 12.89 6.27 16.03
N ALA A 46 12.69 6.86 17.20
CA ALA A 46 12.15 6.20 18.39
C ALA A 46 10.84 6.90 18.83
N PRO A 47 9.70 6.63 18.15
CA PRO A 47 8.42 7.22 18.52
C PRO A 47 8.01 6.81 19.93
N LYS A 48 7.51 7.77 20.70
CA LYS A 48 7.08 7.53 22.09
C LYS A 48 5.68 6.92 22.18
N ASP A 49 4.86 7.17 21.16
CA ASP A 49 3.49 6.68 21.06
C ASP A 49 3.03 6.59 19.59
N ASN A 50 1.80 6.10 19.39
CA ASN A 50 1.20 5.97 18.07
C ASN A 50 0.94 7.32 17.38
N ALA A 51 0.72 8.40 18.12
CA ALA A 51 0.51 9.73 17.53
C ALA A 51 1.83 10.30 17.00
N ASP A 52 2.92 10.06 17.71
CA ASP A 52 4.27 10.42 17.31
C ASP A 52 4.70 9.62 16.07
N LEU A 53 4.48 8.30 16.06
CA LEU A 53 4.69 7.47 14.87
C LEU A 53 3.88 7.98 13.67
N LYS A 54 2.59 8.31 13.85
CA LYS A 54 1.76 8.89 12.78
C LYS A 54 2.33 10.19 12.21
N ARG A 55 2.89 11.07 13.06
CA ARG A 55 3.55 12.29 12.61
C ARG A 55 4.82 11.99 11.83
N LEU A 56 5.63 11.05 12.32
CA LEU A 56 6.88 10.65 11.65
C LEU A 56 6.63 10.06 10.26
N ILE A 57 5.61 9.21 10.10
CA ILE A 57 5.30 8.60 8.79
C ILE A 57 4.58 9.56 7.84
N HIS A 58 3.99 10.66 8.32
CA HIS A 58 3.22 11.59 7.50
C HIS A 58 4.08 12.23 6.40
N ALA A 59 5.24 12.79 6.76
CA ALA A 59 6.11 13.45 5.77
C ALA A 59 6.66 12.47 4.70
N PRO A 60 7.19 11.28 5.05
CA PRO A 60 7.54 10.24 4.08
C PRO A 60 6.37 9.82 3.17
N LEU A 61 5.17 9.66 3.74
CA LEU A 61 3.97 9.31 2.98
C LEU A 61 3.60 10.41 1.98
N MET A 62 3.69 11.68 2.37
CA MET A 62 3.43 12.80 1.46
C MET A 62 4.45 12.89 0.32
N ARG A 63 5.75 12.65 0.61
CA ARG A 63 6.80 12.60 -0.43
C ARG A 63 6.54 11.48 -1.44
N LEU A 64 6.18 10.29 -0.95
CA LEU A 64 5.82 9.17 -1.82
C LEU A 64 4.61 9.51 -2.68
N ARG A 65 3.54 10.07 -2.08
CA ARG A 65 2.32 10.48 -2.79
C ARG A 65 2.58 11.50 -3.89
N GLN A 66 3.51 12.43 -3.67
CA GLN A 66 3.85 13.49 -4.63
C GLN A 66 4.78 13.01 -5.75
N SER A 67 5.39 11.83 -5.62
CA SER A 67 6.32 11.30 -6.60
C SER A 67 5.68 10.19 -7.44
N GLN A 68 5.21 10.55 -8.63
CA GLN A 68 4.71 9.57 -9.60
C GLN A 68 5.76 8.49 -9.88
N ARG A 69 7.04 8.86 -9.98
CA ARG A 69 8.14 7.91 -10.19
C ARG A 69 8.21 6.85 -9.10
N LEU A 70 8.14 7.25 -7.81
CA LEU A 70 8.21 6.31 -6.70
C LEU A 70 6.95 5.45 -6.56
N LEU A 71 5.78 6.00 -6.89
CA LEU A 71 4.54 5.22 -6.94
C LEU A 71 4.60 4.15 -8.03
N TRP A 72 5.04 4.54 -9.23
CA TRP A 72 5.23 3.60 -10.34
C TRP A 72 6.29 2.55 -10.02
N SER A 73 7.39 2.90 -9.33
CA SER A 73 8.36 1.88 -8.92
C SER A 73 7.80 0.86 -7.95
N CYS A 74 6.87 1.22 -7.06
CA CYS A 74 6.19 0.24 -6.19
C CYS A 74 5.32 -0.73 -6.99
N ILE A 75 4.66 -0.23 -8.05
CA ILE A 75 3.84 -1.06 -8.95
C ILE A 75 4.71 -2.03 -9.74
N TYR A 76 5.76 -1.51 -10.39
CA TYR A 76 6.64 -2.33 -11.24
C TYR A 76 7.53 -3.29 -10.46
N ALA A 77 7.81 -3.03 -9.19
CA ALA A 77 8.58 -3.94 -8.36
C ALA A 77 7.76 -5.15 -7.89
N SER A 78 6.43 -5.10 -7.98
CA SER A 78 5.59 -6.27 -7.69
C SER A 78 5.47 -7.16 -8.91
N ASP A 79 5.60 -8.48 -8.70
CA ASP A 79 5.54 -9.50 -9.76
C ASP A 79 4.10 -9.80 -10.24
N LEU A 80 3.15 -8.89 -9.99
CA LEU A 80 1.82 -9.03 -10.55
C LEU A 80 1.90 -8.86 -12.08
N PRO A 81 1.31 -9.78 -12.86
CA PRO A 81 1.11 -9.57 -14.28
C PRO A 81 0.04 -8.48 -14.42
N TRP A 82 0.48 -7.23 -14.42
CA TRP A 82 -0.30 -6.09 -14.86
C TRP A 82 -0.58 -6.34 -16.33
N GLY A 83 -1.80 -6.81 -16.62
CA GLY A 83 -2.18 -7.42 -17.89
C GLY A 83 -1.85 -6.63 -19.15
#